data_AF-A0AAY5KAV3-F1
#
_entry.id   AF-A0AAY5KAV3-F1
#
_cell.length_a   1.000
_cell.length_b   1.000
_cell.length_c   1.000
_cell.angle_alpha   90.00
_cell.angle_beta   90.00
_cell.angle_gamma   90.00
#
_symmetry.space_group_name_H-M   'P 1'
#
loop_
_entity.id
_entity.type
_entity.pdbx_description
1 polymer ?
#
loop_
_entity_poly.entity_id
_entity_poly.type
_entity_poly.pdbx_seq_one_letter_code
_entity_poly.pdbx_strand_id
1 'polypeptide(L)'
;SFNYFATIILYVILVYLSLLAGVIHPYSSIFFNMSSMFISASSMFVEKGQNVHLDVPGYEKHKEKIGPFILFTWNFNGVESVVAYNKQGHQAFIPYVRFSEVNLSLLLENVQERDSGSYTAILGFILSGYMLVCLLTLSSYLFSERVEPPVLTVDSVSSILDTCNVTVTCRGQNTTVTSICNNHTCSQVGGGSSGSETSTVSLLSVYVAGGTIICNHSNQVSWANDNKEIVELCPMKSVDLHFNLMSTAVFFVCKTFSHLSLLSHTMSLLSKFLQKSKLS
;
A
#
# COMPACT_ATOMS: atom_id res chain seq x y z
N SER A 1 10.41 -0.46 22.61
CA SER A 1 11.04 0.34 21.54
C SER A 1 11.26 1.81 21.93
N PHE A 2 10.25 2.53 22.44
CA PHE A 2 10.35 3.96 22.82
C PHE A 2 11.42 4.29 23.88
N ASN A 3 11.64 3.40 24.86
CA ASN A 3 12.60 3.64 25.95
C ASN A 3 14.07 3.69 25.49
N TYR A 4 14.43 2.99 24.41
CA TYR A 4 15.81 2.95 23.93
C TYR A 4 16.20 4.24 23.20
N PHE A 5 15.29 4.75 22.36
CA PHE A 5 15.44 6.05 21.70
C PHE A 5 15.49 7.20 22.71
N ALA A 6 14.65 7.19 23.74
CA ALA A 6 14.68 8.18 24.81
C ALA A 6 16.03 8.18 25.55
N THR A 7 16.62 7.00 25.78
CA THR A 7 17.92 6.86 26.46
C THR A 7 19.07 7.43 25.63
N ILE A 8 19.07 7.20 24.31
CA ILE A 8 20.09 7.75 23.39
C ILE A 8 19.96 9.27 23.30
N ILE A 9 18.73 9.79 23.16
CA ILE A 9 18.50 11.24 23.11
C ILE A 9 18.94 11.90 24.41
N LEU A 10 18.64 11.31 25.56
CA LEU A 10 19.06 11.82 26.87
C LEU A 10 20.58 11.83 27.00
N TYR A 11 21.27 10.80 26.51
CA TYR A 11 22.74 10.74 26.52
C TYR A 11 23.37 11.83 25.64
N VAL A 12 22.84 12.05 24.43
CA VAL A 12 23.31 13.11 23.52
C VAL A 12 23.10 14.50 24.13
N ILE A 13 21.96 14.72 24.79
CA ILE A 13 21.67 15.98 25.50
C ILE A 13 22.64 16.21 26.66
N LEU A 14 22.96 15.17 27.44
CA LEU A 14 23.91 15.27 28.56
C LEU A 14 25.35 15.57 28.07
N VAL A 15 25.76 14.99 26.95
CA VAL A 15 27.06 15.30 26.31
C VAL A 15 27.08 16.74 25.77
N TYR A 16 25.98 17.22 25.19
CA TYR A 16 25.87 18.59 24.71
C TYR A 16 25.87 19.63 25.84
N LEU A 17 25.17 19.35 26.95
CA LEU A 17 25.14 20.21 28.14
C LEU A 17 26.50 20.30 28.83
N SER A 18 27.27 19.20 28.86
CA SER A 18 28.63 19.20 29.42
C SER A 18 29.62 19.99 28.55
N LEU A 19 29.41 20.06 27.24
CA LEU A 19 30.14 20.95 26.33
C LEU A 19 29.81 22.44 26.58
N LEU A 20 28.54 22.79 26.79
CA LEU A 20 28.11 24.14 27.15
C LEU A 20 28.64 24.59 28.52
N ALA A 21 28.83 23.65 29.45
CA ALA A 21 29.36 23.91 30.79
C ALA A 21 30.89 24.12 30.83
N GLY A 22 31.59 24.06 29.69
CA GLY A 22 33.03 24.40 29.61
C GLY A 22 33.97 23.43 30.34
N VAL A 23 33.51 22.24 30.72
CA VAL A 23 34.34 21.22 31.37
C VAL A 23 35.15 20.47 30.31
N ILE A 24 36.20 21.11 29.80
CA ILE A 24 37.10 20.53 28.81
C ILE A 24 38.17 19.73 29.56
N HIS A 25 37.99 18.40 29.65
CA HIS A 25 39.10 17.51 29.99
C HIS A 25 40.10 17.43 28.82
N PRO A 26 41.42 17.29 29.08
CA PRO A 26 42.47 17.28 28.04
C PRO A 26 42.41 16.10 27.05
N TYR A 27 41.38 15.25 27.13
CA TYR A 27 41.07 14.21 26.14
C TYR A 27 40.21 14.72 24.97
N SER A 28 39.73 15.97 24.99
CA SER A 28 38.72 16.47 24.05
C SER A 28 39.15 16.49 22.57
N SER A 29 40.44 16.65 22.26
CA SER A 29 40.93 16.66 20.87
C SER A 29 40.87 15.29 20.18
N ILE A 30 40.78 14.19 20.94
CA ILE A 30 40.58 12.84 20.40
C ILE A 30 39.08 12.53 20.23
N PHE A 31 38.20 13.15 21.03
CA PHE A 31 36.76 12.92 20.99
C PHE A 31 36.04 13.70 19.87
N PHE A 32 36.61 14.82 19.39
CA PHE A 32 35.99 15.64 18.35
C PHE A 32 36.15 15.14 16.90
N ASN A 33 36.77 13.96 16.68
CA ASN A 33 36.84 13.34 15.35
C ASN A 33 35.96 12.08 15.21
N MET A 34 35.07 11.84 16.17
CA MET A 34 34.11 10.71 16.15
C MET A 34 32.65 11.15 16.12
N SER A 35 32.35 12.46 15.99
CA SER A 35 30.99 12.99 16.11
C SER A 35 30.22 13.15 14.77
N SER A 36 30.65 12.49 13.69
CA SER A 36 29.92 12.51 12.41
C SER A 36 29.61 11.13 11.82
N MET A 37 29.62 10.08 12.64
CA MET A 37 28.98 8.83 12.23
C MET A 37 27.46 8.96 12.41
N PHE A 38 26.79 9.33 11.34
CA PHE A 38 25.35 9.12 11.23
C PHE A 38 25.10 7.62 11.34
N ILE A 39 24.41 7.20 12.39
CA ILE A 39 23.88 5.85 12.51
C ILE A 39 22.77 5.73 11.47
N SER A 40 22.93 4.83 10.51
CA SER A 40 21.83 4.49 9.60
C SER A 40 20.86 3.57 10.33
N ALA A 41 19.60 3.96 10.39
CA ALA A 41 18.51 3.14 10.93
C ALA A 41 17.48 2.90 9.83
N SER A 42 17.14 1.63 9.58
CA SER A 42 16.13 1.25 8.58
C SER A 42 15.21 0.15 9.11
N SER A 43 14.00 0.09 8.56
CA SER A 43 13.04 -0.97 8.84
C SER A 43 12.43 -1.47 7.54
N MET A 44 12.35 -2.79 7.38
CA MET A 44 11.75 -3.43 6.22
C MET A 44 10.75 -4.51 6.62
N PHE A 45 9.62 -4.55 5.91
CA PHE A 45 8.62 -5.61 6.03
C PHE A 45 8.85 -6.62 4.93
N VAL A 46 8.91 -7.91 5.29
CA VAL A 46 9.25 -8.96 4.34
C VAL A 46 8.43 -10.20 4.65
N GLU A 47 8.01 -10.85 3.57
CA GLU A 47 7.22 -12.06 3.63
C GLU A 47 8.08 -13.30 3.91
N LYS A 48 7.42 -14.35 4.40
CA LYS A 48 8.01 -15.67 4.63
C LYS A 48 8.74 -16.18 3.39
N GLY A 49 9.98 -16.61 3.59
CA GLY A 49 10.79 -17.30 2.60
C GLY A 49 11.45 -16.41 1.55
N GLN A 50 11.31 -15.08 1.63
CA GLN A 50 12.09 -14.17 0.81
C GLN A 50 13.52 -14.02 1.35
N ASN A 51 14.39 -13.43 0.52
CA ASN A 51 15.75 -13.09 0.93
C ASN A 51 15.82 -11.62 1.35
N VAL A 52 16.60 -11.33 2.39
CA VAL A 52 16.76 -9.98 2.96
C VAL A 52 18.21 -9.55 2.87
N HIS A 53 18.45 -8.39 2.25
CA HIS A 53 19.77 -7.80 2.14
C HIS A 53 19.92 -6.64 3.14
N LEU A 54 20.97 -6.70 3.96
CA LEU A 54 21.28 -5.71 4.98
C LEU A 54 22.63 -5.06 4.66
N ASP A 55 22.58 -3.78 4.36
CA ASP A 55 23.75 -3.01 3.93
C ASP A 55 24.39 -2.22 5.08
N VAL A 56 25.68 -1.96 4.93
CA VAL A 56 26.43 -1.03 5.79
C VAL A 56 26.73 0.24 4.98
N PRO A 57 25.97 1.33 5.16
CA PRO A 57 26.23 2.58 4.44
C PRO A 57 27.63 3.11 4.75
N GLY A 58 28.35 3.54 3.72
CA GLY A 58 29.72 4.05 3.89
C GLY A 58 30.75 2.99 4.30
N TYR A 59 30.48 1.70 4.03
CA TYR A 59 31.32 0.56 4.43
C TYR A 59 32.81 0.75 4.11
N GLU A 60 33.18 1.43 3.02
CA GLU A 60 34.58 1.65 2.62
C GLU A 60 35.40 2.28 3.76
N LYS A 61 34.85 3.33 4.40
CA LYS A 61 35.49 4.03 5.52
C LYS A 61 35.61 3.15 6.77
N HIS A 62 34.71 2.17 6.93
CA HIS A 62 34.72 1.24 8.06
C HIS A 62 35.68 0.09 7.81
N LYS A 63 35.74 -0.40 6.58
CA LYS A 63 36.59 -1.52 6.16
C LYS A 63 38.07 -1.20 6.29
N GLU A 64 38.49 0.02 5.95
CA GLU A 64 39.86 0.49 6.16
C GLU A 64 40.30 0.44 7.64
N LYS A 65 39.34 0.64 8.57
CA LYS A 65 39.59 0.60 10.01
C LYS A 65 39.69 -0.82 10.56
N ILE A 66 39.22 -1.84 9.83
CA ILE A 66 39.31 -3.23 10.27
C ILE A 66 40.77 -3.65 10.23
N GLY A 67 41.38 -3.68 11.41
CA GLY A 67 42.77 -4.07 11.64
C GLY A 67 42.87 -5.33 12.49
N PRO A 68 44.09 -5.74 12.89
CA PRO A 68 44.31 -6.94 13.71
C PRO A 68 43.62 -6.90 15.09
N PHE A 69 43.31 -5.71 15.60
CA PHE A 69 42.69 -5.51 16.92
C PHE A 69 41.23 -5.04 16.85
N ILE A 70 40.68 -4.91 15.64
CA ILE A 70 39.32 -4.43 15.40
C ILE A 70 38.53 -5.55 14.73
N LEU A 71 37.45 -5.98 15.38
CA LEU A 71 36.55 -6.99 14.90
C LEU A 71 35.26 -6.33 14.40
N PHE A 72 34.88 -6.63 13.16
CA PHE A 72 33.56 -6.31 12.66
C PHE A 72 32.59 -7.41 13.03
N THR A 73 31.41 -7.09 13.55
CA THR A 73 30.35 -8.09 13.76
C THR A 73 29.00 -7.59 13.32
N TRP A 74 28.17 -8.53 12.86
CA TRP A 74 26.73 -8.36 12.81
C TRP A 74 26.12 -9.09 14.01
N ASN A 75 25.26 -8.40 14.75
CA ASN A 75 24.58 -8.95 15.92
C ASN A 75 23.07 -8.95 15.71
N PHE A 76 22.42 -10.06 16.06
CA PHE A 76 20.97 -10.20 16.10
C PHE A 76 20.44 -9.85 17.49
N ASN A 77 19.42 -8.99 17.53
CA ASN A 77 18.78 -8.43 18.72
C ASN A 77 19.76 -7.86 19.77
N GLY A 78 20.95 -7.44 19.31
CA GLY A 78 22.01 -6.89 20.16
C GLY A 78 22.75 -7.90 21.02
N VAL A 79 22.47 -9.20 20.89
CA VAL A 79 23.02 -10.24 21.79
C VAL A 79 23.83 -11.27 21.01
N GLU A 80 23.24 -11.86 19.96
CA GLU A 80 23.83 -13.00 19.27
C GLU A 80 24.67 -12.54 18.08
N SER A 81 25.93 -12.96 18.00
CA SER A 81 26.73 -12.67 16.81
C SER A 81 26.28 -13.59 15.67
N VAL A 82 25.88 -12.98 14.55
CA VAL A 82 25.49 -13.65 13.32
C VAL A 82 26.74 -13.92 12.47
N VAL A 83 27.61 -12.91 12.37
CA VAL A 83 28.88 -12.97 11.65
C VAL A 83 29.92 -12.18 12.43
N ALA A 84 31.15 -12.69 12.46
CA ALA A 84 32.34 -11.96 12.87
C ALA A 84 33.36 -11.95 11.74
N TYR A 85 34.02 -10.81 11.50
CA TYR A 85 34.98 -10.61 10.42
C TYR A 85 36.17 -9.75 10.86
N ASN A 86 37.37 -10.19 10.47
CA ASN A 86 38.63 -9.47 10.61
C ASN A 86 39.51 -9.74 9.38
N LYS A 87 40.77 -9.28 9.40
CA LYS A 87 41.70 -9.49 8.28
C LYS A 87 42.11 -10.96 8.05
N GLN A 88 41.86 -11.86 9.00
CA GLN A 88 42.12 -13.29 8.84
C GLN A 88 40.97 -14.02 8.13
N GLY A 89 39.79 -13.42 8.04
CA GLY A 89 38.61 -13.98 7.40
C GLY A 89 37.33 -13.71 8.19
N HIS A 90 36.24 -14.33 7.78
CA HIS A 90 34.97 -14.28 8.50
C HIS A 90 34.55 -15.64 9.06
N GLN A 91 33.73 -15.60 10.10
CA GLN A 91 33.01 -16.74 10.63
C GLN A 91 31.52 -16.38 10.69
N ALA A 92 30.70 -17.17 10.02
CA ALA A 92 29.25 -17.12 10.16
C ALA A 92 28.80 -18.14 11.22
N PHE A 93 27.98 -17.70 12.16
CA PHE A 93 27.47 -18.55 13.25
C PHE A 93 26.11 -19.17 12.94
N ILE A 94 25.46 -18.70 11.88
CA ILE A 94 24.11 -19.12 11.48
C ILE A 94 24.16 -19.62 10.03
N PRO A 95 23.57 -20.80 9.71
CA PRO A 95 23.80 -21.47 8.42
C PRO A 95 23.07 -20.86 7.22
N TYR A 96 22.02 -20.05 7.44
CA TYR A 96 21.19 -19.44 6.38
C TYR A 96 21.58 -17.98 6.08
N VAL A 97 22.84 -17.64 6.34
CA VAL A 97 23.38 -16.30 6.17
C VAL A 97 24.55 -16.33 5.21
N ARG A 98 24.57 -15.39 4.26
CA ARG A 98 25.72 -15.11 3.39
C ARG A 98 26.29 -13.75 3.74
N PHE A 99 27.57 -13.74 4.10
CA PHE A 99 28.31 -12.51 4.35
C PHE A 99 29.10 -12.11 3.12
N SER A 100 29.08 -10.82 2.80
CA SER A 100 29.92 -10.25 1.77
C SER A 100 31.06 -9.45 2.40
N GLU A 101 32.27 -9.98 2.31
CA GLU A 101 33.49 -9.27 2.76
C GLU A 101 33.76 -8.00 1.95
N VAL A 102 33.18 -7.89 0.74
CA VAL A 102 33.39 -6.74 -0.15
C VAL A 102 32.82 -5.47 0.47
N ASN A 103 31.55 -5.51 0.86
CA ASN A 103 30.77 -4.36 1.34
C ASN A 103 30.27 -4.51 2.79
N LEU A 104 30.70 -5.56 3.50
CA LEU A 104 30.30 -5.89 4.87
C LEU A 104 28.79 -6.16 5.02
N SER A 105 28.07 -6.46 3.92
CA SER A 105 26.63 -6.71 3.93
C SER A 105 26.28 -8.14 4.35
N LEU A 106 25.04 -8.33 4.81
CA LEU A 106 24.43 -9.64 5.04
C LEU A 106 23.31 -9.90 4.06
N LEU A 107 23.25 -11.12 3.56
CA LEU A 107 22.07 -11.69 2.93
C LEU A 107 21.53 -12.80 3.83
N LEU A 108 20.32 -12.59 4.36
CA LEU A 108 19.54 -13.62 5.04
C LEU A 108 18.72 -14.36 3.98
N GLU A 109 18.89 -15.67 3.87
CA GLU A 109 18.19 -16.49 2.87
C GLU A 109 16.96 -17.15 3.49
N ASN A 110 15.83 -17.15 2.77
CA ASN A 110 14.60 -17.86 3.15
C ASN A 110 14.12 -17.51 4.58
N VAL A 111 13.95 -16.21 4.87
CA VAL A 111 13.65 -15.71 6.22
C VAL A 111 12.33 -16.25 6.78
N GLN A 112 12.30 -16.54 8.07
CA GLN A 112 11.12 -16.96 8.80
C GLN A 112 10.75 -15.92 9.88
N GLU A 113 9.56 -16.07 10.47
CA GLU A 113 9.10 -15.18 11.55
C GLU A 113 10.10 -15.05 12.71
N ARG A 114 10.74 -16.17 13.11
CA ARG A 114 11.75 -16.19 14.18
C ARG A 114 13.01 -15.37 13.87
N ASP A 115 13.28 -15.12 12.59
CA ASP A 115 14.43 -14.36 12.14
C ASP A 115 14.14 -12.84 12.14
N SER A 116 12.89 -12.45 12.43
CA SER A 116 12.49 -11.07 12.64
C SER A 116 13.18 -10.48 13.87
N GLY A 117 13.74 -9.30 13.69
CA GLY A 117 14.41 -8.59 14.76
C GLY A 117 15.36 -7.53 14.23
N SER A 118 16.17 -7.02 15.14
CA SER A 118 17.16 -6.01 14.83
C SER A 118 18.49 -6.65 14.52
N TYR A 119 19.06 -6.30 13.37
CA TYR A 119 20.41 -6.65 12.98
C TYR A 119 21.29 -5.42 13.05
N THR A 120 22.38 -5.54 13.78
CA THR A 120 23.25 -4.40 14.09
C THR A 120 24.67 -4.70 13.64
N ALA A 121 25.22 -3.85 12.78
CA ALA A 121 26.63 -3.95 12.42
C ALA A 121 27.47 -3.05 13.34
N ILE A 122 28.53 -3.60 13.91
CA ILE A 122 29.41 -2.91 14.84
C ILE A 122 30.89 -3.14 14.52
N LEU A 123 31.73 -2.19 14.91
CA LEU A 123 33.18 -2.40 15.07
C LEU A 123 33.49 -2.47 16.57
N GLY A 124 34.00 -3.61 17.03
CA GLY A 124 34.45 -3.81 18.40
C GLY A 124 35.98 -3.84 18.49
N PHE A 125 36.54 -3.24 19.54
CA PHE A 125 37.94 -3.41 19.89
C PHE A 125 38.13 -3.39 21.40
N ILE A 126 39.17 -4.07 21.88
CA ILE A 126 39.51 -4.10 23.30
C ILE A 126 40.67 -3.13 23.54
N LEU A 127 40.46 -2.18 24.44
CA LEU A 127 41.49 -1.25 24.90
C LEU A 127 41.58 -1.33 26.42
N SER A 128 42.74 -1.73 26.94
CA SER A 128 43.03 -1.74 28.38
C SER A 128 41.99 -2.49 29.23
N GLY A 129 41.47 -3.62 28.71
CA GLY A 129 40.47 -4.45 29.39
C GLY A 129 39.02 -4.00 29.20
N TYR A 130 38.78 -2.86 28.53
CA TYR A 130 37.45 -2.38 28.17
C TYR A 130 37.15 -2.69 26.71
N MET A 131 35.94 -3.18 26.43
CA MET A 131 35.42 -3.34 25.07
C MET A 131 34.79 -2.02 24.62
N LEU A 132 35.38 -1.39 23.60
CA LEU A 132 34.78 -0.25 22.93
C LEU A 132 34.07 -0.73 21.67
N VAL A 133 32.85 -0.23 21.46
CA VAL A 133 32.00 -0.62 20.32
C VAL A 133 31.55 0.64 19.58
N CYS A 134 31.69 0.62 18.26
CA CYS A 134 31.18 1.65 17.37
C CYS A 134 30.05 1.07 16.52
N LEU A 135 28.85 1.62 16.67
CA LEU A 135 27.67 1.22 15.92
C LEU A 135 27.72 1.80 14.50
N LEU A 136 27.64 0.96 13.47
CA LEU A 136 27.68 1.42 12.07
C LEU A 136 26.26 1.58 11.50
N THR A 137 25.43 0.55 11.65
CA THR A 137 24.07 0.51 11.12
C THR A 137 23.16 -0.34 12.00
N LEU A 138 21.89 0.00 11.99
CA LEU A 138 20.80 -0.69 12.65
C LEU A 138 19.73 -0.99 11.60
N SER A 139 19.61 -2.24 11.17
CA SER A 139 18.61 -2.66 10.20
C SER A 139 17.62 -3.59 10.88
N SER A 140 16.35 -3.18 10.92
CA SER A 140 15.28 -3.98 11.50
C SER A 140 14.49 -4.69 10.41
N TYR A 141 14.39 -6.01 10.53
CA TYR A 141 13.51 -6.81 9.71
C TYR A 141 12.25 -7.17 10.51
N LEU A 142 11.09 -6.77 10.01
CA LEU A 142 9.79 -7.03 10.60
C LEU A 142 9.05 -8.07 9.75
N PHE A 143 8.74 -9.22 10.35
CA PHE A 143 7.92 -10.22 9.71
C PHE A 143 6.48 -9.71 9.52
N SER A 144 5.91 -9.97 8.35
CA SER A 144 4.50 -9.71 8.07
C SER A 144 3.94 -10.85 7.22
N GLU A 145 2.81 -11.41 7.64
CA GLU A 145 2.13 -12.48 6.90
C GLU A 145 1.45 -11.92 5.64
N ARG A 146 1.23 -12.78 4.63
CA ARG A 146 0.37 -12.39 3.51
C ARG A 146 -1.06 -12.18 4.00
N VAL A 147 -1.75 -11.22 3.41
CA VAL A 147 -3.20 -11.06 3.63
C VAL A 147 -3.95 -12.21 2.98
N GLU A 148 -4.95 -12.71 3.69
CA GLU A 148 -5.93 -13.63 3.10
C GLU A 148 -6.87 -12.85 2.15
N PRO A 149 -7.36 -13.49 1.07
CA PRO A 149 -8.36 -12.86 0.21
C PRO A 149 -9.58 -12.43 1.03
N PRO A 150 -10.01 -11.16 0.92
CA PRO A 150 -11.21 -10.71 1.62
C PRO A 150 -12.44 -11.41 1.05
N VAL A 151 -13.54 -11.41 1.81
CA VAL A 151 -14.83 -11.92 1.34
C VAL A 151 -15.79 -10.76 1.18
N LEU A 152 -16.25 -10.53 -0.05
CA LEU A 152 -17.25 -9.53 -0.38
C LEU A 152 -18.65 -10.17 -0.40
N THR A 153 -19.53 -9.73 0.48
CA THR A 153 -20.93 -10.17 0.56
C THR A 153 -21.88 -9.04 0.17
N VAL A 154 -22.98 -9.40 -0.48
CA VAL A 154 -24.07 -8.47 -0.79
C VAL A 154 -25.14 -8.63 0.26
N ASP A 155 -25.42 -7.55 0.99
CA ASP A 155 -26.39 -7.56 2.09
C ASP A 155 -27.77 -7.15 1.61
N SER A 156 -27.85 -6.15 0.73
CA SER A 156 -29.11 -5.72 0.12
C SER A 156 -28.89 -4.97 -1.20
N VAL A 157 -29.90 -5.00 -2.06
CA VAL A 157 -29.95 -4.22 -3.30
C VAL A 157 -31.21 -3.37 -3.26
N SER A 158 -31.07 -2.07 -3.55
CA SER A 158 -32.18 -1.12 -3.63
C SER A 158 -32.10 -0.36 -4.95
N SER A 159 -33.24 -0.26 -5.63
CA SER A 159 -33.34 0.37 -6.95
C SER A 159 -34.44 1.42 -6.93
N ILE A 160 -34.07 2.70 -7.04
CA ILE A 160 -35.01 3.83 -7.02
C ILE A 160 -34.66 4.75 -8.19
N LEU A 161 -35.62 5.03 -9.07
CA LEU A 161 -35.51 6.05 -10.14
C LEU A 161 -34.18 5.94 -10.92
N ASP A 162 -33.91 4.78 -11.51
CA ASP A 162 -32.71 4.43 -12.28
C ASP A 162 -31.38 4.36 -11.51
N THR A 163 -31.38 4.69 -10.22
CA THR A 163 -30.22 4.46 -9.34
C THR A 163 -30.32 3.10 -8.67
N CYS A 164 -29.26 2.30 -8.80
CA CYS A 164 -29.13 1.04 -8.08
C CYS A 164 -28.04 1.17 -7.02
N ASN A 165 -28.43 1.04 -5.76
CA ASN A 165 -27.55 1.05 -4.61
C ASN A 165 -27.47 -0.36 -4.01
N VAL A 166 -26.26 -0.88 -3.91
CA VAL A 166 -25.93 -2.19 -3.36
C VAL A 166 -25.25 -1.95 -2.01
N THR A 167 -25.84 -2.46 -0.93
CA THR A 167 -25.16 -2.54 0.36
C THR A 167 -24.32 -3.80 0.36
N VAL A 168 -23.02 -3.63 0.59
CA VAL A 168 -22.05 -4.72 0.66
C VAL A 168 -21.32 -4.69 1.99
N THR A 169 -20.98 -5.88 2.48
CA THR A 169 -20.06 -6.05 3.59
C THR A 169 -18.81 -6.72 3.05
N CYS A 170 -17.67 -6.08 3.23
CA CYS A 170 -16.39 -6.71 3.00
C CYS A 170 -15.75 -7.13 4.31
N ARG A 171 -15.40 -8.41 4.40
CA ARG A 171 -14.73 -9.01 5.55
C ARG A 171 -13.29 -9.38 5.18
N GLY A 172 -12.33 -8.67 5.77
CA GLY A 172 -10.93 -9.09 5.80
C GLY A 172 -10.64 -9.97 7.02
N GLN A 173 -9.36 -10.31 7.20
CA GLN A 173 -8.90 -11.22 8.27
C GLN A 173 -9.29 -10.74 9.68
N ASN A 174 -9.04 -9.46 9.99
CA ASN A 174 -9.28 -8.87 11.32
C ASN A 174 -10.22 -7.65 11.31
N THR A 175 -10.66 -7.23 10.12
CA THR A 175 -11.44 -6.00 9.94
C THR A 175 -12.63 -6.26 9.03
N THR A 176 -13.67 -5.45 9.17
CA THR A 176 -14.87 -5.55 8.34
C THR A 176 -15.37 -4.15 8.04
N VAL A 177 -15.72 -3.90 6.78
CA VAL A 177 -16.20 -2.62 6.29
C VAL A 177 -17.51 -2.86 5.56
N THR A 178 -18.56 -2.16 5.97
CA THR A 178 -19.84 -2.13 5.26
C THR A 178 -19.94 -0.84 4.45
N SER A 179 -20.29 -0.95 3.19
CA SER A 179 -20.38 0.17 2.26
C SER A 179 -21.64 0.08 1.41
N ILE A 180 -22.21 1.24 1.07
CA ILE A 180 -23.25 1.35 0.05
C ILE A 180 -22.59 1.78 -1.24
N CYS A 181 -22.75 1.01 -2.30
CA CYS A 181 -22.12 1.22 -3.60
C CYS A 181 -23.15 1.42 -4.70
N ASN A 182 -22.86 2.29 -5.65
CA ASN A 182 -23.58 2.43 -6.92
C ASN A 182 -22.62 2.19 -8.09
N ASN A 183 -23.01 2.45 -9.34
CA ASN A 183 -22.18 2.19 -10.51
C ASN A 183 -20.89 3.04 -10.60
N HIS A 184 -20.71 4.02 -9.72
CA HIS A 184 -19.61 4.98 -9.76
C HIS A 184 -18.79 5.01 -8.47
N THR A 185 -19.44 4.89 -7.31
CA THR A 185 -18.79 5.12 -6.01
C THR A 185 -19.32 4.18 -4.94
N CYS A 186 -18.50 3.99 -3.89
CA CYS A 186 -18.91 3.38 -2.63
C CYS A 186 -18.76 4.40 -1.50
N SER A 187 -19.70 4.39 -0.56
CA SER A 187 -19.66 5.17 0.67
C SER A 187 -19.76 4.25 1.88
N GLN A 188 -18.79 4.34 2.79
CA GLN A 188 -18.77 3.53 4.00
C GLN A 188 -19.94 3.88 4.93
N VAL A 189 -20.60 2.85 5.49
CA VAL A 189 -21.69 2.98 6.45
C VAL A 189 -21.12 2.85 7.86
N GLY A 190 -21.12 3.95 8.60
CA GLY A 190 -20.61 4.01 9.98
C GLY A 190 -19.09 4.16 10.07
N GLY A 191 -18.62 4.83 11.13
CA GLY A 191 -17.22 5.12 11.41
C GLY A 191 -16.41 3.91 11.90
N GLY A 192 -16.53 2.78 11.20
CA GLY A 192 -15.63 1.64 11.40
C GLY A 192 -14.21 2.06 11.06
N SER A 193 -13.30 1.92 12.03
CA SER A 193 -11.87 2.23 11.98
C SER A 193 -11.25 2.04 10.59
N SER A 194 -11.22 3.09 9.78
CA SER A 194 -10.16 3.27 8.79
C SER A 194 -8.87 3.31 9.61
N GLY A 195 -8.06 2.25 9.53
CA GLY A 195 -6.76 2.26 10.18
C GLY A 195 -6.05 3.57 9.85
N SER A 196 -5.66 4.33 10.88
CA SER A 196 -4.92 5.58 10.73
C SER A 196 -3.78 5.38 9.74
N GLU A 197 -3.55 6.35 8.85
CA GLU A 197 -2.48 6.36 7.83
C GLU A 197 -1.05 6.19 8.42
N THR A 198 -0.94 6.17 9.74
CA THR A 198 0.30 6.00 10.53
C THR A 198 0.43 4.64 11.22
N SER A 199 -0.51 3.72 11.05
CA SER A 199 -0.47 2.41 11.70
C SER A 199 0.04 1.32 10.76
N THR A 200 0.94 0.46 11.25
CA THR A 200 1.45 -0.77 10.61
C THR A 200 0.37 -1.85 10.39
N VAL A 201 -0.88 -1.44 10.17
CA VAL A 201 -2.10 -2.25 10.28
C VAL A 201 -2.64 -2.51 8.88
N SER A 202 -3.10 -3.74 8.63
CA SER A 202 -3.64 -4.10 7.32
C SER A 202 -4.86 -3.25 6.97
N LEU A 203 -4.88 -2.71 5.75
CA LEU A 203 -5.90 -1.82 5.24
C LEU A 203 -6.96 -2.60 4.46
N LEU A 204 -8.22 -2.39 4.79
CA LEU A 204 -9.38 -2.95 4.09
C LEU A 204 -10.19 -1.82 3.48
N SER A 205 -10.39 -1.84 2.16
CA SER A 205 -11.10 -0.79 1.43
C SER A 205 -12.12 -1.38 0.45
N VAL A 206 -13.19 -0.62 0.20
CA VAL A 206 -14.24 -0.99 -0.75
C VAL A 206 -14.47 0.18 -1.70
N TYR A 207 -14.37 -0.04 -3.00
CA TYR A 207 -14.52 0.99 -4.03
C TYR A 207 -15.07 0.39 -5.33
N VAL A 208 -15.40 1.26 -6.29
CA VAL A 208 -15.90 0.84 -7.61
C VAL A 208 -14.87 1.18 -8.68
N ALA A 209 -14.57 0.24 -9.56
CA ALA A 209 -13.79 0.47 -10.76
C ALA A 209 -14.38 -0.33 -11.93
N GLY A 210 -14.61 0.34 -13.06
CA GLY A 210 -15.12 -0.32 -14.28
C GLY A 210 -16.45 -1.05 -14.10
N GLY A 211 -17.38 -0.52 -13.28
CA GLY A 211 -18.67 -1.17 -13.02
C GLY A 211 -18.60 -2.39 -12.10
N THR A 212 -17.47 -2.59 -11.41
CA THR A 212 -17.24 -3.69 -10.48
C THR A 212 -17.02 -3.13 -9.07
N ILE A 213 -17.72 -3.68 -8.08
CA ILE A 213 -17.45 -3.42 -6.67
C ILE A 213 -16.24 -4.27 -6.29
N ILE A 214 -15.17 -3.63 -5.83
CA ILE A 214 -13.92 -4.26 -5.43
C ILE A 214 -13.75 -4.06 -3.94
N CYS A 215 -13.60 -5.15 -3.20
CA CYS A 215 -13.01 -5.10 -1.88
C CYS A 215 -11.54 -5.48 -1.95
N ASN A 216 -10.67 -4.59 -1.48
CA ASN A 216 -9.23 -4.80 -1.43
C ASN A 216 -8.77 -4.88 0.03
N HIS A 217 -8.04 -5.94 0.36
CA HIS A 217 -7.32 -6.09 1.62
C HIS A 217 -5.83 -6.05 1.31
N SER A 218 -5.09 -5.16 1.97
CA SER A 218 -3.65 -5.01 1.77
C SER A 218 -2.90 -4.80 3.08
N ASN A 219 -1.61 -5.11 3.07
CA ASN A 219 -0.68 -4.76 4.13
C ASN A 219 0.66 -4.33 3.50
N GLN A 220 1.70 -4.25 4.33
CA GLN A 220 3.02 -3.76 3.92
C GLN A 220 3.75 -4.69 2.94
N VAL A 221 3.30 -5.94 2.77
CA VAL A 221 3.98 -6.97 1.96
C VAL A 221 3.10 -7.55 0.84
N SER A 222 1.78 -7.46 0.93
CA SER A 222 0.85 -8.16 0.04
C SER A 222 -0.50 -7.46 -0.06
N TRP A 223 -1.24 -7.80 -1.11
CA TRP A 223 -2.62 -7.39 -1.31
C TRP A 223 -3.42 -8.51 -1.96
N ALA A 224 -4.71 -8.57 -1.66
CA ALA A 224 -5.66 -9.51 -2.23
C ALA A 224 -7.03 -8.82 -2.33
N ASN A 225 -7.84 -9.21 -3.31
CA ASN A 225 -9.16 -8.64 -3.50
C ASN A 225 -10.22 -9.69 -3.80
N ASP A 226 -11.47 -9.29 -3.57
CA ASP A 226 -12.67 -9.99 -4.01
C ASP A 226 -13.59 -8.95 -4.65
N ASN A 227 -14.37 -9.37 -5.64
CA ASN A 227 -15.10 -8.45 -6.48
C ASN A 227 -16.46 -8.99 -6.93
N LYS A 228 -17.37 -8.08 -7.27
CA LYS A 228 -18.68 -8.40 -7.84
C LYS A 228 -19.07 -7.37 -8.89
N GLU A 229 -19.56 -7.86 -10.03
CA GLU A 229 -20.04 -7.00 -11.10
C GLU A 229 -21.38 -6.37 -10.74
N ILE A 230 -21.48 -5.05 -10.88
CA ILE A 230 -22.73 -4.32 -10.56
C ILE A 230 -23.84 -4.70 -11.52
N VAL A 231 -23.52 -5.00 -12.79
CA VAL A 231 -24.52 -5.37 -13.80
C VAL A 231 -25.26 -6.65 -13.42
N GLU A 232 -24.58 -7.61 -12.76
CA GLU A 232 -25.21 -8.84 -12.29
C GLU A 232 -26.13 -8.59 -11.09
N LEU A 233 -25.74 -7.68 -10.20
CA LEU A 233 -26.51 -7.33 -9.00
C LEU A 233 -27.68 -6.38 -9.30
N CYS A 234 -27.51 -5.56 -10.34
CA CYS A 234 -28.40 -4.51 -10.78
C CYS A 234 -28.63 -4.62 -12.29
N PRO A 235 -29.37 -5.64 -12.76
CA PRO A 235 -29.72 -5.73 -14.16
C PRO A 235 -30.55 -4.50 -14.54
N MET A 236 -29.97 -3.64 -15.38
CA MET A 236 -30.70 -2.51 -15.96
C MET A 236 -31.96 -3.08 -16.62
N LYS A 237 -33.14 -2.67 -16.15
CA LYS A 237 -34.34 -2.87 -16.96
C LYS A 237 -34.09 -2.11 -18.25
N SER A 238 -33.87 -2.83 -19.35
CA SER A 238 -33.97 -2.23 -20.66
C SER A 238 -35.38 -1.68 -20.76
N VAL A 239 -35.54 -0.36 -20.56
CA VAL A 239 -36.73 0.32 -21.04
C VAL A 239 -36.65 0.11 -22.54
N ASP A 240 -37.50 -0.78 -23.06
CA ASP A 240 -37.72 -0.97 -24.49
C ASP A 240 -38.21 0.37 -25.08
N LEU A 241 -37.28 1.30 -25.31
CA LEU A 241 -37.54 2.55 -26.03
C LEU A 241 -37.96 2.25 -27.48
N HIS A 242 -37.77 1.01 -27.95
CA HIS A 242 -38.20 0.55 -29.27
C HIS A 242 -39.73 0.50 -29.43
N PHE A 243 -40.51 0.31 -28.36
CA PHE A 243 -41.97 0.20 -28.50
C PHE A 243 -42.71 1.56 -28.46
N ASN A 244 -42.11 2.60 -27.85
CA ASN A 244 -42.76 3.92 -27.76
C ASN A 244 -42.47 4.83 -28.96
N LEU A 245 -41.29 4.73 -29.59
CA LEU A 245 -41.00 5.47 -30.83
C LEU A 245 -41.82 4.93 -32.01
N MET A 246 -41.98 3.61 -32.12
CA MET A 246 -42.76 3.01 -33.21
C MET A 246 -44.25 3.34 -33.09
N SER A 247 -44.80 3.37 -31.87
CA SER A 247 -46.19 3.77 -31.66
C SER A 247 -46.44 5.24 -32.01
N THR A 248 -45.62 6.16 -31.50
CA THR A 248 -45.76 7.60 -31.81
C THR A 248 -45.53 7.93 -33.28
N ALA A 249 -44.53 7.33 -33.93
CA ALA A 249 -44.28 7.52 -35.35
C ALA A 249 -45.43 6.97 -36.23
N VAL A 250 -45.98 5.80 -35.91
CA VAL A 250 -47.13 5.22 -36.62
C VAL A 250 -48.37 6.10 -36.46
N PHE A 251 -48.62 6.66 -35.26
CA PHE A 251 -49.72 7.60 -35.05
C PHE A 251 -49.57 8.90 -35.87
N PHE A 252 -48.36 9.44 -36.00
CA PHE A 252 -48.10 10.63 -36.82
C PHE A 252 -48.24 10.36 -38.32
N VAL A 253 -47.72 9.24 -38.81
CA VAL A 253 -47.83 8.85 -40.24
C VAL A 253 -49.29 8.59 -40.63
N CYS A 254 -50.09 7.97 -39.76
CA CYS A 254 -51.50 7.71 -40.05
C CYS A 254 -52.34 9.01 -40.10
N LYS A 255 -51.99 10.00 -39.26
CA LYS A 255 -52.67 11.29 -39.23
C LYS A 255 -52.31 12.20 -40.42
N THR A 256 -51.09 12.10 -40.95
CA THR A 256 -50.70 12.84 -42.16
C THR A 256 -51.28 12.21 -43.43
N PHE A 257 -51.37 10.88 -43.51
CA PHE A 257 -51.98 10.19 -44.66
C PHE A 257 -53.48 10.47 -44.80
N SER A 258 -54.21 10.50 -43.68
CA SER A 258 -55.63 10.84 -43.66
C SER A 258 -55.88 12.28 -44.12
N HIS A 259 -55.05 13.24 -43.68
CA HIS A 259 -55.13 14.63 -44.18
C HIS A 259 -54.79 14.77 -45.68
N LEU A 260 -53.80 14.01 -46.18
CA LEU A 260 -53.43 14.04 -47.61
C LEU A 260 -54.54 13.45 -48.50
N SER A 261 -55.20 12.39 -48.04
CA SER A 261 -56.35 11.80 -48.74
C SER A 261 -57.54 12.77 -48.83
N LEU A 262 -57.77 13.56 -47.78
CA LEU A 262 -58.80 14.59 -47.75
C LEU A 262 -58.48 15.75 -48.72
N LEU A 263 -57.23 16.20 -48.74
CA LEU A 263 -56.73 17.23 -49.68
C LEU A 263 -56.79 16.76 -51.14
N SER A 264 -56.48 15.50 -51.41
CA SER A 264 -56.62 14.90 -52.75
C SER A 264 -58.09 14.90 -53.20
N HIS A 265 -59.00 14.50 -52.33
CA HIS A 265 -60.44 14.49 -52.63
C HIS A 265 -60.98 15.90 -52.87
N THR A 266 -60.60 16.90 -52.06
CA THR A 266 -61.04 18.28 -52.24
C THR A 266 -60.47 18.91 -53.51
N MET A 267 -59.20 18.65 -53.84
CA MET A 267 -58.59 19.11 -55.09
C MET A 267 -59.21 18.45 -56.32
N SER A 268 -59.56 17.16 -56.25
CA SER A 268 -60.30 16.47 -57.31
C SER A 268 -61.68 17.08 -57.54
N LEU A 269 -62.42 17.37 -56.47
CA LEU A 269 -63.71 18.06 -56.52
C LEU A 269 -63.57 19.48 -57.11
N LEU A 270 -62.55 20.23 -56.70
CA LEU A 270 -62.27 21.57 -57.22
C LEU A 270 -61.97 21.53 -58.73
N SER A 271 -61.18 20.55 -59.19
CA SER A 271 -60.86 20.38 -60.61
C SER A 271 -62.11 20.10 -61.45
N LYS A 272 -63.00 19.22 -60.97
CA LYS A 272 -64.28 18.92 -61.64
C LYS A 272 -65.21 20.13 -61.66
N PHE A 273 -65.18 20.95 -60.60
CA PHE A 273 -65.97 22.18 -60.54
C PHE A 273 -65.46 23.24 -61.54
N LEU A 274 -64.14 23.43 -61.61
CA LEU A 274 -63.49 24.35 -62.57
C LEU A 274 -63.65 23.90 -64.03
N GLN A 275 -63.70 22.60 -64.28
CA GLN A 275 -63.91 22.06 -65.63
C GLN A 275 -65.37 22.24 -66.09
N LYS A 276 -66.32 22.27 -65.15
CA LYS A 276 -67.74 22.53 -65.41
C LYS A 276 -68.04 24.02 -65.64
N SER A 277 -67.29 24.94 -65.02
CA SER A 277 -67.44 26.38 -65.24
C SER A 277 -66.81 26.87 -66.56
N LYS A 278 -65.92 26.09 -67.19
CA LYS A 278 -65.31 26.39 -68.49
C LYS A 278 -66.15 25.95 -69.70
N LEU A 279 -67.24 25.22 -69.48
CA LEU A 279 -68.18 24.77 -70.50
C LEU A 279 -69.53 25.52 -70.47
N SER A 280 -69.62 26.64 -69.73
CA SER A 280 -70.76 27.57 -69.77
C SER A 280 -70.49 28.76 -70.68
#